data_AF-A0AAI8V9Q8-F1
#
_entry.id   AF-A0AAI8V9Q8-F1
#
_cell.length_a   1.000
_cell.length_b   1.000
_cell.length_c   1.000
_cell.angle_alpha   90.00
_cell.angle_beta   90.00
_cell.angle_gamma   90.00
#
_symmetry.space_group_name_H-M   'P 1'
#
loop_
_entity.id
_entity.type
_entity.pdbx_description
1 polymer ?
#
loop_
_entity_poly.entity_id
_entity_poly.type
_entity_poly.pdbx_seq_one_letter_code
_entity_poly.pdbx_strand_id
1 'polypeptide(L)'
;MAPQIPPAPPTGPSRPGASEENLPMPSRNPLPLSASQEAQVREVFNARVRNLCADEIKAFAECARTRTFTIPFACRALSHAMNSCMLSHATPDEHDRAREDWFAQRQMRFREREKKERRKMEQEKFHREWWGLPERDPEDVKRELEKLALKERIGGGYGRSRRGEEQEVRERGEDGKT
;
A
#
# COMPACT_ATOMS: atom_id res chain seq x y z
N MET A 1 37.15 -3.62 51.75
CA MET A 1 36.29 -4.82 51.69
C MET A 1 35.22 -4.58 50.66
N ALA A 2 35.33 -5.20 49.48
CA ALA A 2 34.39 -5.04 48.37
C ALA A 2 33.24 -6.07 48.49
N PRO A 3 31.97 -5.67 48.34
CA PRO A 3 30.84 -6.62 48.33
C PRO A 3 30.68 -7.28 46.95
N GLN A 4 30.49 -8.60 46.96
CA GLN A 4 30.32 -9.44 45.78
C GLN A 4 28.88 -9.38 45.24
N ILE A 5 28.74 -9.36 43.91
CA ILE A 5 27.48 -9.34 43.15
C ILE A 5 27.08 -10.80 42.83
N PRO A 6 25.80 -11.21 42.99
CA PRO A 6 25.33 -12.56 42.62
C PRO A 6 25.05 -12.71 41.10
N PRO A 7 25.12 -13.95 40.55
CA PRO A 7 24.98 -14.21 39.11
C PRO A 7 23.52 -14.21 38.61
N ALA A 8 23.35 -13.86 37.33
CA ALA A 8 22.08 -13.76 36.61
C ALA A 8 21.45 -15.13 36.25
N PRO A 9 20.11 -15.21 36.08
CA PRO A 9 19.43 -16.45 35.71
C PRO A 9 19.56 -16.81 34.21
N PRO A 10 19.42 -18.11 33.84
CA PRO A 10 19.61 -18.58 32.47
C PRO A 10 18.45 -18.21 31.54
N THR A 11 18.83 -17.84 30.32
CA THR A 11 17.97 -17.57 29.17
C THR A 11 17.27 -18.84 28.68
N GLY A 12 15.94 -18.88 28.81
CA GLY A 12 15.10 -19.88 28.13
C GLY A 12 14.78 -19.47 26.68
N PRO A 13 14.61 -20.42 25.75
CA PRO A 13 14.26 -20.12 24.36
C PRO A 13 12.76 -19.80 24.26
N SER A 14 12.43 -18.53 24.07
CA SER A 14 11.07 -18.10 23.73
C SER A 14 10.74 -18.45 22.28
N ARG A 15 9.60 -19.12 22.11
CA ARG A 15 8.98 -19.61 20.87
C ARG A 15 8.93 -18.53 19.77
N PRO A 16 9.04 -18.90 18.47
CA PRO A 16 8.78 -17.97 17.38
C PRO A 16 7.26 -17.77 17.24
N GLY A 17 6.74 -16.73 17.89
CA GLY A 17 5.40 -16.22 17.64
C GLY A 17 5.41 -15.31 16.42
N ALA A 18 4.61 -15.69 15.41
CA ALA A 18 4.03 -14.84 14.37
C ALA A 18 4.89 -13.66 13.87
N SER A 19 5.66 -13.90 12.81
CA SER A 19 6.19 -12.86 11.94
C SER A 19 5.05 -12.10 11.27
N GLU A 20 4.70 -10.93 11.79
CA GLU A 20 4.27 -9.84 10.91
C GLU A 20 5.44 -9.57 9.97
N GLU A 21 5.27 -9.97 8.70
CA GLU A 21 6.20 -9.65 7.62
C GLU A 21 6.10 -8.14 7.34
N ASN A 22 6.62 -7.33 8.26
CA ASN A 22 7.03 -5.96 7.98
C ASN A 22 8.19 -6.07 7.01
N LEU A 23 7.85 -5.98 5.72
CA LEU A 23 8.80 -5.98 4.63
C LEU A 23 9.87 -4.91 4.88
N PRO A 24 11.14 -5.17 4.52
CA PRO A 24 12.20 -4.19 4.67
C PRO A 24 11.88 -2.98 3.80
N MET A 25 11.40 -1.89 4.43
CA MET A 25 11.31 -0.61 3.75
C MET A 25 12.72 -0.20 3.31
N PRO A 26 12.91 0.21 2.04
CA PRO A 26 14.20 0.69 1.56
C PRO A 26 14.49 2.07 2.18
N SER A 27 15.17 2.03 3.32
CA SER A 27 15.64 3.17 4.12
C SER A 27 14.53 4.08 4.70
N ARG A 28 14.80 4.64 5.88
CA ARG A 28 13.97 5.67 6.54
C ARG A 28 13.91 7.02 5.79
N ASN A 29 14.47 7.09 4.59
CA ASN A 29 14.34 8.25 3.73
C ASN A 29 13.10 8.05 2.84
N PRO A 30 12.05 8.88 2.96
CA PRO A 30 10.82 8.65 2.21
C PRO A 30 11.13 8.69 0.72
N LEU A 31 10.83 7.59 0.02
CA LEU A 31 10.83 7.57 -1.44
C LEU A 31 9.96 8.75 -1.92
N PRO A 32 10.46 9.63 -2.81
CA PRO A 32 9.65 10.72 -3.32
C PRO A 32 8.48 10.11 -4.11
N LEU A 33 7.29 10.17 -3.51
CA LEU A 33 6.05 9.72 -4.12
C LEU A 33 5.52 10.81 -5.05
N SER A 34 4.78 10.43 -6.09
CA SER A 34 4.04 11.40 -6.88
C SER A 34 2.96 12.07 -6.03
N ALA A 35 2.54 13.29 -6.38
CA ALA A 35 1.49 14.00 -5.64
C ALA A 35 0.19 13.19 -5.49
N SER A 36 -0.16 12.37 -6.49
CA SER A 36 -1.33 11.49 -6.43
C SER A 36 -1.15 10.30 -5.49
N GLN A 37 0.07 9.78 -5.35
CA GLN A 37 0.40 8.71 -4.40
C GLN A 37 0.38 9.25 -2.96
N GLU A 38 0.90 10.45 -2.72
CA GLU A 38 0.80 11.09 -1.41
C GLU A 38 -0.65 11.37 -0.99
N ALA A 39 -1.53 11.73 -1.92
CA ALA A 39 -2.95 11.88 -1.63
C ALA A 39 -3.58 10.57 -1.12
N GLN A 40 -3.23 9.43 -1.73
CA GLN A 40 -3.70 8.11 -1.28
C GLN A 40 -3.12 7.73 0.10
N VAL A 41 -1.86 8.07 0.37
CA VAL A 41 -1.28 7.90 1.70
C VAL A 41 -2.04 8.74 2.74
N ARG A 42 -2.37 9.99 2.42
CA ARG A 42 -3.18 10.86 3.30
C ARG A 42 -4.57 10.28 3.55
N GLU A 43 -5.18 9.61 2.57
CA GLU A 43 -6.46 8.91 2.76
C GLU A 43 -6.34 7.75 3.75
N VAL A 44 -5.30 6.91 3.62
CA VAL A 44 -5.02 5.81 4.56
C VAL A 44 -4.75 6.35 5.97
N PHE A 45 -3.95 7.40 6.08
CA PHE A 45 -3.66 8.08 7.34
C PHE A 45 -4.94 8.61 8.00
N ASN A 46 -5.76 9.36 7.26
CA ASN A 46 -7.01 9.90 7.78
C ASN A 46 -8.00 8.79 8.17
N ALA A 47 -8.04 7.67 7.43
CA ALA A 47 -8.86 6.53 7.80
C ALA A 47 -8.40 5.89 9.13
N ARG A 48 -7.08 5.75 9.31
CA ARG A 48 -6.48 5.22 10.56
C ARG A 48 -6.78 6.13 11.75
N VAL A 49 -6.57 7.44 11.63
CA VAL A 49 -6.89 8.42 12.70
C VAL A 49 -8.37 8.38 13.05
N ARG A 50 -9.26 8.26 12.06
CA ARG A 50 -10.71 8.11 12.31
C ARG A 50 -11.06 6.81 13.03
N ASN A 51 -10.34 5.73 12.76
CA ASN A 51 -10.54 4.46 13.47
C ASN A 51 -10.10 4.55 14.93
N LEU A 52 -9.02 5.27 15.23
CA LEU A 52 -8.56 5.51 16.61
C LEU A 52 -9.54 6.40 17.38
N CYS A 53 -10.11 7.42 16.72
CA CYS A 53 -11.07 8.36 17.31
C CYS A 53 -12.54 7.96 17.06
N ALA A 54 -12.82 6.68 16.84
CA ALA A 54 -14.15 6.21 16.41
C ALA A 54 -15.26 6.56 17.42
N ASP A 55 -14.96 6.52 18.72
CA ASP A 55 -15.93 6.80 19.78
C ASP A 55 -16.35 8.28 19.80
N GLU A 56 -15.40 9.20 19.69
CA GLU A 56 -15.66 10.64 19.62
C GLU A 56 -16.41 11.03 18.33
N ILE A 57 -16.04 10.41 17.20
CA ILE A 57 -16.74 10.60 15.92
C ILE A 57 -18.18 10.10 16.03
N LYS A 58 -18.40 8.96 16.69
CA LYS A 58 -19.73 8.38 16.89
C LYS A 58 -20.59 9.27 17.78
N ALA A 59 -20.06 9.79 18.88
CA ALA A 59 -20.76 10.73 19.75
C ALA A 59 -21.17 12.01 19.01
N PHE A 60 -20.27 12.58 18.20
CA PHE A 60 -20.58 13.72 17.34
C PHE A 60 -21.66 13.37 16.30
N ALA A 61 -21.57 12.21 15.65
CA ALA A 61 -22.53 11.75 14.66
C ALA A 61 -23.93 11.53 15.26
N GLU A 62 -24.04 11.00 16.48
CA GLU A 62 -25.31 10.84 17.19
C GLU A 62 -25.97 12.19 17.49
N CYS A 63 -25.20 13.19 17.92
CA CYS A 63 -25.70 14.56 18.11
C CYS A 63 -26.13 15.22 16.78
N ALA A 64 -25.37 14.99 15.70
CA ALA A 64 -25.64 15.56 14.39
C ALA A 64 -26.78 14.86 13.62
N ARG A 65 -27.14 13.61 13.96
CA ARG A 65 -28.20 12.86 13.26
C ARG A 65 -29.58 13.54 13.30
N THR A 66 -29.88 14.28 14.36
CA THR A 66 -31.21 14.88 14.58
C THR A 66 -31.26 16.38 14.34
N ARG A 67 -30.12 17.00 14.00
CA ARG A 67 -29.95 18.46 13.90
C ARG A 67 -29.24 18.75 12.60
N THR A 68 -29.76 19.61 11.75
CA THR A 68 -29.13 19.97 10.47
C THR A 68 -28.54 21.38 10.51
N PHE A 69 -29.34 22.35 10.92
CA PHE A 69 -28.93 23.76 10.94
C PHE A 69 -28.28 24.21 12.26
N THR A 70 -28.61 23.55 13.38
CA THR A 70 -28.15 23.94 14.72
C THR A 70 -26.92 23.16 15.20
N ILE A 71 -26.37 22.26 14.38
CA ILE A 71 -25.17 21.45 14.68
C ILE A 71 -24.00 22.28 15.24
N PRO A 72 -23.55 23.39 14.59
CA PRO A 72 -22.32 24.06 15.01
C PRO A 72 -22.41 24.70 16.39
N PHE A 73 -23.63 24.95 16.88
CA PHE A 73 -23.88 25.48 18.22
C PHE A 73 -24.16 24.36 19.21
N ALA A 74 -25.08 23.47 18.85
CA ALA A 74 -25.64 22.50 19.76
C ALA A 74 -24.76 21.24 19.98
N CYS A 75 -23.87 20.93 19.02
CA CYS A 75 -22.90 19.84 19.10
C CYS A 75 -21.45 20.36 19.18
N ARG A 76 -21.26 21.65 19.52
CA ARG A 76 -19.94 22.30 19.52
C ARG A 76 -18.92 21.61 20.42
N ALA A 77 -19.33 21.21 21.62
CA ALA A 77 -18.45 20.53 22.58
C ALA A 77 -17.95 19.18 22.02
N LEU A 78 -18.84 18.39 21.44
CA LEU A 78 -18.51 17.10 20.81
C LEU A 78 -17.62 17.28 19.57
N SER A 79 -17.85 18.33 18.78
CA SER A 79 -16.99 18.67 17.64
C SER A 79 -15.56 19.00 18.09
N HIS A 80 -15.39 19.75 19.19
CA HIS A 80 -14.06 20.03 19.75
C HIS A 80 -13.39 18.80 20.33
N ALA A 81 -14.12 17.94 21.03
CA ALA A 81 -13.58 16.68 21.56
C ALA A 81 -13.06 15.77 20.43
N MET A 82 -13.87 15.57 19.38
CA MET A 82 -13.48 14.83 18.19
C MET A 82 -12.24 15.43 17.51
N ASN A 83 -12.21 16.74 17.30
CA ASN A 83 -11.06 17.41 16.68
C ASN A 83 -9.80 17.32 17.53
N SER A 84 -9.92 17.41 18.86
CA SER A 84 -8.81 17.24 19.79
C SER A 84 -8.20 15.84 19.68
N CYS A 85 -9.03 14.79 19.61
CA CYS A 85 -8.57 13.42 19.41
C CYS A 85 -7.85 13.25 18.07
N MET A 86 -8.42 13.78 16.98
CA MET A 86 -7.76 13.70 15.67
C MET A 86 -6.41 14.40 15.65
N LEU A 87 -6.30 15.56 16.30
CA LEU A 87 -5.04 16.31 16.41
C LEU A 87 -3.99 15.58 17.26
N SER A 88 -4.37 14.91 18.34
CA SER A 88 -3.42 14.15 19.17
C SER A 88 -2.81 12.95 18.45
N HIS A 89 -3.56 12.34 17.53
CA HIS A 89 -3.09 11.21 16.72
C HIS A 89 -2.47 11.63 15.39
N ALA A 90 -2.52 12.92 15.03
CA ALA A 90 -1.93 13.45 13.81
C ALA A 90 -0.41 13.64 13.93
N THR A 91 0.31 12.58 14.28
CA THR A 91 1.77 12.60 14.46
C THR A 91 2.50 12.22 13.16
N PRO A 92 3.74 12.70 12.95
CA PRO A 92 4.58 12.25 11.84
C PRO A 92 4.80 10.73 11.84
N ASP A 93 4.93 10.12 13.02
CA ASP A 93 5.10 8.66 13.17
C ASP A 93 3.88 7.89 12.64
N GLU A 94 2.66 8.34 12.93
CA GLU A 94 1.45 7.73 12.37
C GLU A 94 1.34 7.94 10.85
N HIS A 95 1.87 9.04 10.33
CA HIS A 95 1.94 9.28 8.89
C HIS A 95 2.91 8.31 8.20
N ASP A 96 4.06 7.99 8.81
CA ASP A 96 4.99 7.00 8.28
C ASP A 96 4.45 5.57 8.38
N ARG A 97 3.76 5.22 9.47
CA ARG A 97 3.01 3.95 9.56
C ARG A 97 1.92 3.83 8.49
N ALA A 98 1.22 4.93 8.19
CA ALA A 98 0.23 4.94 7.12
C ALA A 98 0.86 4.78 5.72
N ARG A 99 2.10 5.26 5.52
CA ARG A 99 2.88 4.97 4.29
C ARG A 99 3.19 3.48 4.19
N GLU A 100 3.69 2.88 5.26
CA GLU A 100 3.98 1.44 5.34
C GLU A 100 2.73 0.60 5.00
N ASP A 101 1.60 0.92 5.63
CA ASP A 101 0.31 0.27 5.34
C ASP A 101 -0.10 0.42 3.87
N TRP A 102 0.07 1.61 3.29
CA TRP A 102 -0.28 1.87 1.90
C TRP A 102 0.59 1.03 0.95
N PHE A 103 1.90 0.95 1.20
CA PHE A 103 2.79 0.09 0.44
C PHE A 103 2.43 -1.39 0.61
N ALA A 104 2.13 -1.84 1.84
CA ALA A 104 1.73 -3.21 2.12
C ALA A 104 0.42 -3.57 1.42
N GLN A 105 -0.61 -2.72 1.51
CA GLN A 105 -1.87 -2.91 0.80
C GLN A 105 -1.69 -2.98 -0.70
N ARG A 106 -0.81 -2.15 -1.28
CA ARG A 106 -0.50 -2.20 -2.72
C ARG A 106 0.12 -3.53 -3.11
N GLN A 107 1.12 -3.99 -2.37
CA GLN A 107 1.75 -5.29 -2.61
C GLN A 107 0.76 -6.45 -2.44
N MET A 108 -0.13 -6.37 -1.45
CA MET A 108 -1.19 -7.35 -1.26
C MET A 108 -2.14 -7.39 -2.46
N ARG A 109 -2.61 -6.23 -2.95
CA ARG A 109 -3.45 -6.16 -4.16
C ARG A 109 -2.74 -6.73 -5.39
N PHE A 110 -1.42 -6.56 -5.49
CA PHE A 110 -0.64 -7.17 -6.57
C PHE A 110 -0.59 -8.69 -6.43
N ARG A 111 -0.23 -9.21 -5.24
CA ARG A 111 -0.20 -10.65 -4.94
C ARG A 111 -1.57 -11.30 -5.18
N GLU A 112 -2.66 -10.62 -4.85
CA GLU A 112 -4.03 -11.08 -5.10
C GLU A 112 -4.37 -11.16 -6.60
N ARG A 113 -3.98 -10.15 -7.39
CA ARG A 113 -4.14 -10.17 -8.85
C ARG A 113 -3.36 -11.32 -9.47
N GLU A 114 -2.11 -11.53 -9.05
CA GLU A 114 -1.28 -12.62 -9.54
C GLU A 114 -1.92 -13.99 -9.23
N LYS A 115 -2.40 -14.19 -8.00
CA LYS A 115 -3.14 -15.41 -7.61
C LYS A 115 -4.42 -15.60 -8.45
N LYS A 116 -5.17 -14.53 -8.71
CA LYS A 116 -6.40 -14.60 -9.50
C LYS A 116 -6.12 -14.96 -10.95
N GLU A 117 -5.10 -14.38 -11.57
CA GLU A 117 -4.70 -14.71 -12.94
C GLU A 117 -4.15 -16.14 -13.05
N ARG A 118 -3.36 -16.61 -12.08
CA ARG A 118 -2.94 -18.04 -12.03
C ARG A 118 -4.14 -18.99 -11.97
N ARG A 119 -5.12 -18.71 -11.12
CA ARG A 119 -6.37 -19.48 -11.04
C ARG A 119 -7.16 -19.43 -12.34
N LYS A 120 -7.22 -18.28 -13.00
CA LYS A 120 -7.90 -18.12 -14.29
C LYS A 120 -7.20 -18.95 -15.39
N MET A 121 -5.87 -19.00 -15.39
CA MET A 121 -5.12 -19.85 -16.32
C MET A 121 -5.39 -21.34 -16.09
N GLU A 122 -5.43 -21.78 -14.84
CA GLU A 122 -5.79 -23.16 -14.49
C GLU A 122 -7.23 -23.49 -14.93
N GLN A 123 -8.17 -22.57 -14.68
CA GLN A 123 -9.56 -22.71 -15.14
C GLN A 123 -9.68 -22.72 -16.66
N GLU A 124 -8.90 -21.91 -17.38
CA GLU A 124 -8.89 -21.92 -18.85
C GLU A 124 -8.35 -23.24 -19.40
N LYS A 125 -7.28 -23.79 -18.80
CA LYS A 125 -6.75 -25.11 -19.17
C LYS A 125 -7.79 -26.20 -18.97
N PHE A 126 -8.40 -26.23 -17.79
CA PHE A 126 -9.47 -27.17 -17.48
C PHE A 126 -10.67 -27.03 -18.43
N HIS A 127 -11.10 -25.80 -18.72
CA HIS A 127 -12.21 -25.55 -19.64
C HIS A 127 -11.89 -25.98 -21.08
N ARG A 128 -10.65 -25.79 -21.54
CA ARG A 128 -10.20 -26.24 -22.88
C ARG A 128 -10.18 -27.76 -22.97
N GLU A 129 -9.63 -28.43 -21.96
CA GLU A 129 -9.61 -29.88 -21.87
C GLU A 129 -11.04 -30.45 -21.84
N TRP A 130 -11.92 -29.85 -21.02
CA TRP A 130 -13.32 -30.24 -20.91
C TRP A 130 -14.10 -30.13 -22.23
N TRP A 131 -13.85 -29.07 -23.00
CA TRP A 131 -14.49 -28.85 -24.30
C TRP A 131 -13.76 -29.49 -25.49
N GLY A 132 -12.65 -30.20 -25.26
CA GLY A 132 -11.87 -30.82 -26.33
C GLY A 132 -11.23 -29.82 -27.31
N LEU A 133 -10.97 -28.57 -26.88
CA LEU A 133 -10.22 -27.62 -27.69
C LEU A 133 -8.72 -27.97 -27.68
N PRO A 134 -7.99 -27.64 -28.76
CA PRO A 134 -6.54 -27.73 -28.76
C PRO A 134 -5.89 -26.95 -27.60
N GLU A 135 -4.80 -27.50 -27.09
CA GLU A 135 -3.96 -26.82 -26.09
C GLU A 135 -3.42 -25.51 -26.68
N ARG A 136 -3.25 -24.50 -25.83
CA ARG A 136 -2.65 -23.22 -26.24
C ARG A 136 -1.19 -23.43 -26.60
N ASP A 137 -0.72 -22.65 -27.57
CA ASP A 137 0.70 -22.65 -27.96
C ASP A 137 1.60 -22.41 -26.75
N PRO A 138 2.62 -23.27 -26.52
CA PRO A 138 3.48 -23.20 -25.33
C PRO A 138 4.26 -21.88 -25.24
N GLU A 139 4.57 -21.27 -26.38
CA GLU A 139 5.22 -19.95 -26.44
C GLU A 139 4.31 -18.82 -25.94
N ASP A 140 3.01 -18.88 -26.21
CA ASP A 140 2.04 -17.91 -25.70
C ASP A 140 1.82 -18.07 -24.20
N VAL A 141 1.80 -19.32 -23.71
CA VAL A 141 1.72 -19.60 -22.26
C VAL A 141 2.96 -19.07 -21.55
N LYS A 142 4.15 -19.31 -22.10
CA LYS A 142 5.43 -18.82 -21.54
C LYS A 142 5.47 -17.29 -21.49
N ARG A 143 5.03 -16.62 -22.56
CA ARG A 143 4.95 -15.16 -22.63
C ARG A 143 3.99 -14.57 -21.60
N GLU A 144 2.83 -15.18 -21.40
CA GLU A 144 1.85 -14.73 -20.39
C GLU A 144 2.34 -14.98 -18.96
N LEU A 145 3.02 -16.10 -18.69
CA LEU A 145 3.66 -16.38 -17.40
C LEU A 145 4.79 -15.40 -17.09
N GLU A 146 5.58 -15.02 -18.10
CA GLU A 146 6.65 -14.01 -17.95
C GLU A 146 6.08 -12.62 -17.66
N LYS A 147 5.00 -12.22 -18.35
CA LYS A 147 4.27 -10.98 -18.04
C LYS A 147 3.70 -10.97 -16.61
N LEU A 148 3.19 -12.11 -16.14
CA LEU A 148 2.71 -12.27 -14.76
C LEU A 148 3.84 -12.22 -13.73
N ALA A 149 5.02 -12.73 -14.09
CA ALA A 149 6.20 -12.74 -13.22
C ALA A 149 6.91 -11.38 -13.15
N LEU A 150 6.66 -10.48 -14.10
CA LEU A 150 7.24 -9.15 -14.11
C LEU A 150 6.69 -8.33 -12.94
N LYS A 151 7.51 -8.18 -11.89
CA LYS A 151 7.17 -7.44 -10.67
C LYS A 151 6.85 -5.97 -10.98
N GLU A 152 5.81 -5.43 -10.35
CA GLU A 152 5.46 -4.00 -10.45
C GLU A 152 6.63 -3.15 -9.90
N ARG A 153 7.10 -2.18 -10.70
CA ARG A 153 8.12 -1.22 -10.27
C ARG A 153 7.48 -0.21 -9.31
N ILE A 154 7.79 -0.34 -8.01
CA ILE A 154 7.36 0.62 -6.98
C ILE A 154 8.25 1.87 -7.10
N GLY A 155 7.62 3.03 -7.25
CA GLY A 155 8.29 4.29 -7.57
C GLY A 155 8.16 4.56 -9.06
N GLY A 156 7.31 5.53 -9.39
CA GLY A 156 7.22 6.05 -10.74
C GLY A 156 8.57 6.62 -11.13
N GLY A 157 9.39 5.83 -11.80
CA GLY A 157 10.49 6.39 -12.57
C GLY A 157 9.88 7.44 -13.48
N TYR A 158 10.48 8.63 -13.52
CA TYR A 158 10.22 9.61 -14.56
C TYR A 158 10.22 8.84 -15.88
N GLY A 159 9.03 8.62 -16.43
CA GLY A 159 8.91 7.98 -17.72
C GLY A 159 9.65 8.91 -18.66
N ARG A 160 10.79 8.44 -19.21
CA ARG A 160 11.28 9.00 -20.46
C ARG A 160 10.10 8.85 -21.39
N SER A 161 9.43 9.98 -21.64
CA SER A 161 8.21 10.03 -22.42
C SER A 161 8.52 9.29 -23.71
N ARG A 162 7.68 8.34 -24.09
CA ARG A 162 7.77 7.61 -25.37
C ARG A 162 7.93 8.57 -26.57
N ARG A 163 7.52 9.84 -26.40
CA ARG A 163 7.75 10.97 -27.32
C ARG A 163 9.22 11.39 -27.50
N GLY A 164 10.08 11.21 -26.50
CA GLY A 164 11.50 11.56 -26.58
C GLY A 164 12.33 10.55 -27.37
N GLU A 165 11.98 9.26 -27.29
CA GLU A 165 12.58 8.22 -28.16
C GLU A 165 12.18 8.41 -29.63
N GLU A 166 10.95 8.82 -29.93
CA GLU A 166 10.53 9.13 -31.31
C GLU A 166 11.23 10.37 -31.89
N GLN A 167 11.59 11.36 -31.05
CA GLN A 167 12.29 12.56 -31.49
C GLN A 167 13.78 12.31 -31.72
N GLU A 168 14.43 11.54 -30.86
CA GLU A 168 15.85 11.13 -30.98
C GLU A 168 16.07 10.22 -32.21
N VAL A 169 15.10 9.36 -32.55
CA VAL A 169 15.13 8.53 -33.77
C VAL A 169 14.93 9.36 -35.03
N ARG A 170 14.13 10.42 -34.96
CA ARG A 170 13.90 11.33 -36.10
C ARG A 170 15.11 12.22 -36.39
N GLU A 171 15.75 12.79 -35.37
CA GLU A 171 16.97 13.59 -35.54
C GLU A 171 18.14 12.75 -36.09
N ARG A 172 18.34 11.53 -35.57
CA ARG A 172 19.38 10.61 -36.08
C ARG A 172 19.15 10.14 -37.52
N GLY A 173 17.92 10.23 -38.02
CA GLY A 173 17.57 9.92 -39.42
C GLY A 173 17.85 11.04 -40.41
N GLU A 174 17.97 12.29 -39.95
CA GLU A 174 18.27 13.46 -40.80
C GLU A 174 19.78 13.67 -41.01
N ASP A 175 20.62 13.30 -40.04
CA ASP A 175 22.10 13.42 -40.14
C ASP A 175 22.76 12.36 -41.05
N GLY A 176 22.03 11.30 -41.43
CA GLY A 176 22.52 10.22 -42.29
C GLY A 176 22.35 10.46 -43.80
N LYS A 177 21.86 11.64 -44.20
CA LYS A 177 21.61 12.01 -45.59
C LYS A 177 22.42 13.24 -45.98
N THR A 178 23.74 13.08 -46.01
CA THR A 178 24.66 13.99 -46.72
C THR A 178 25.51 13.18 -47.66
#